data_AF-A0A2W4M772-F1
#
_entry.id   AF-A0A2W4M772-F1
#
_cell.length_a   1.000
_cell.length_b   1.000
_cell.length_c   1.000
_cell.angle_alpha   90.00
_cell.angle_beta   90.00
_cell.angle_gamma   90.00
#
_symmetry.space_group_name_H-M   'P 1'
#
loop_
_entity.id
_entity.type
_entity.pdbx_description
1 polymer ?
#
loop_
_entity_poly.entity_id
_entity_poly.type
_entity_poly.pdbx_seq_one_letter_code
_entity_poly.pdbx_strand_id
1 'polypeptide(L)'
;MVRRLCLAAVALYCCIACQGNTTVGDPATSTPVEAIWSVQELDFHFQATHAYYTCGGLTDKIQRILLAVGARPNLSVRMHCPASPLITSAHVRIVLTTPVRATAENVRKATTFDSRERLAARLLKVRLPTAADLEHFPAEWRDVAFSRGDLVRLEPGDCELMTQLREQVFTKLALRMSERPPRCATTGTRILPDYRVVALMPARRTSVASAP
;
A
#
# COMPACT_ATOMS: atom_id res chain seq x y z
N MET A 1 46.55 -69.99 -10.85
CA MET A 1 45.86 -69.00 -10.00
C MET A 1 44.45 -68.78 -10.53
N VAL A 2 43.45 -69.11 -9.69
CA VAL A 2 42.04 -68.62 -9.56
C VAL A 2 41.32 -68.11 -10.84
N ARG A 3 40.36 -68.83 -11.43
CA ARG A 3 38.87 -68.84 -11.21
C ARG A 3 38.16 -67.54 -11.66
N ARG A 4 37.41 -67.57 -12.78
CA ARG A 4 35.93 -67.78 -12.96
C ARG A 4 35.04 -66.52 -12.77
N LEU A 5 34.36 -66.17 -13.88
CA LEU A 5 32.93 -65.81 -14.09
C LEU A 5 32.18 -64.84 -13.15
N CYS A 6 31.48 -63.87 -13.75
CA CYS A 6 30.03 -63.58 -13.60
C CYS A 6 29.64 -62.49 -14.65
N LEU A 7 28.95 -62.84 -15.74
CA LEU A 7 27.49 -62.87 -15.93
C LEU A 7 26.79 -61.50 -15.99
N ALA A 8 26.27 -61.24 -17.20
CA ALA A 8 25.19 -60.37 -17.66
C ALA A 8 24.26 -59.69 -16.63
N ALA A 9 23.86 -58.44 -16.92
CA ALA A 9 22.46 -58.00 -16.82
C ALA A 9 22.24 -56.68 -17.60
N VAL A 10 21.33 -56.75 -18.58
CA VAL A 10 20.65 -55.62 -19.21
C VAL A 10 19.68 -55.01 -18.20
N ALA A 11 19.74 -53.70 -17.99
CA ALA A 11 18.64 -52.93 -17.40
C ALA A 11 18.61 -51.51 -17.96
N LEU A 12 17.76 -51.38 -18.98
CA LEU A 12 17.04 -50.19 -19.40
C LEU A 12 16.66 -49.30 -18.20
N TYR A 13 17.20 -48.08 -18.11
CA TYR A 13 16.56 -47.02 -17.33
C TYR A 13 16.62 -45.68 -18.07
N CYS A 14 15.41 -45.22 -18.34
CA CYS A 14 15.03 -44.03 -19.08
C CYS A 14 15.54 -42.76 -18.36
N CYS A 15 16.34 -41.94 -19.04
CA CYS A 15 16.59 -40.56 -18.63
C CYS A 15 15.30 -39.76 -18.83
N ILE A 16 14.41 -39.85 -17.85
CA ILE A 16 13.20 -39.06 -17.74
C ILE A 16 13.60 -37.60 -17.48
N ALA A 17 13.17 -36.76 -18.40
CA ALA A 17 13.14 -35.30 -18.41
C ALA A 17 13.30 -34.59 -17.05
N CYS A 18 14.35 -33.78 -16.90
CA CYS A 18 14.38 -32.65 -15.98
C CYS A 18 13.43 -31.54 -16.48
N GLN A 19 12.12 -31.71 -16.30
CA GLN A 19 11.20 -30.57 -16.34
C GLN A 19 11.25 -29.88 -14.98
N GLY A 20 12.13 -28.88 -14.88
CA GLY A 20 12.05 -27.88 -13.82
C GLY A 20 10.81 -27.03 -14.05
N ASN A 21 9.68 -27.41 -13.46
CA ASN A 21 8.52 -26.53 -13.36
C ASN A 21 8.92 -25.35 -12.47
N THR A 22 9.31 -24.25 -13.09
CA THR A 22 9.33 -22.95 -12.45
C THR A 22 7.88 -22.54 -12.28
N THR A 23 7.27 -22.89 -11.15
CA THR A 23 6.01 -22.28 -10.74
C THR A 23 6.31 -20.83 -10.40
N VAL A 24 6.16 -19.97 -11.41
CA VAL A 24 5.96 -18.54 -11.19
C VAL A 24 4.71 -18.43 -10.32
N GLY A 25 4.90 -18.11 -9.04
CA GLY A 25 3.79 -17.86 -8.12
C GLY A 25 2.91 -16.75 -8.68
N ASP A 26 1.70 -17.12 -9.07
CA ASP A 26 0.65 -16.19 -9.44
C ASP A 26 0.29 -15.34 -8.20
N PRO A 27 0.39 -14.00 -8.23
CA PRO A 27 0.09 -13.16 -7.06
C PRO A 27 -1.41 -13.09 -6.70
N ALA A 28 -2.25 -13.98 -7.23
CA ALA A 28 -3.70 -13.84 -7.25
C ALA A 28 -4.48 -14.61 -6.15
N THR A 29 -3.81 -15.22 -5.17
CA THR A 29 -4.54 -15.92 -4.08
C THR A 29 -4.05 -15.49 -2.70
N SER A 30 -4.12 -14.19 -2.41
CA SER A 30 -4.16 -13.76 -1.01
C SER A 30 -5.56 -14.06 -0.48
N THR A 31 -5.67 -14.91 0.54
CA THR A 31 -6.97 -15.18 1.17
C THR A 31 -7.57 -13.85 1.67
N PRO A 32 -8.84 -13.55 1.33
CA PRO A 32 -9.50 -12.35 1.84
C PRO A 32 -9.46 -12.35 3.36
N VAL A 33 -9.03 -11.23 3.94
CA VAL A 33 -9.05 -10.98 5.37
C VAL A 33 -10.19 -10.03 5.70
N GLU A 34 -10.85 -10.26 6.83
CA GLU A 34 -11.85 -9.34 7.32
C GLU A 34 -11.19 -8.03 7.76
N ALA A 35 -11.73 -6.90 7.31
CA ALA A 35 -11.21 -5.57 7.55
C ALA A 35 -12.30 -4.61 8.02
N ILE A 36 -11.86 -3.56 8.72
CA ILE A 36 -12.64 -2.39 9.12
C ILE A 36 -11.96 -1.12 8.61
N TRP A 37 -12.73 -0.04 8.51
CA TRP A 37 -12.19 1.27 8.22
C TRP A 37 -11.55 1.89 9.48
N SER A 38 -10.32 2.40 9.34
CA SER A 38 -9.61 3.11 10.41
C SER A 38 -9.30 4.54 9.99
N VAL A 39 -9.76 5.51 10.78
CA VAL A 39 -9.45 6.94 10.61
C VAL A 39 -8.08 7.22 11.24
N GLN A 40 -7.23 7.92 10.51
CA GLN A 40 -5.89 8.27 10.96
C GLN A 40 -5.60 9.73 10.63
N GLU A 41 -4.91 10.38 11.55
CA GLU A 41 -4.34 11.71 11.38
C GLU A 41 -2.83 11.61 11.45
N LEU A 42 -2.15 12.11 10.42
CA LEU A 42 -0.71 12.01 10.24
C LEU A 42 -0.13 13.37 9.88
N ASP A 43 0.98 13.73 10.53
CA ASP A 43 1.82 14.83 10.11
C ASP A 43 2.95 14.33 9.20
N PHE A 44 3.12 15.03 8.09
CA PHE A 44 4.13 14.77 7.07
C PHE A 44 4.92 16.05 6.80
N HIS A 45 6.24 15.98 6.91
CA HIS A 45 7.13 17.06 6.53
C HIS A 45 7.81 16.71 5.21
N PHE A 46 7.49 17.49 4.17
CA PHE A 46 8.14 17.39 2.87
C PHE A 46 9.34 18.33 2.79
N GLN A 47 10.45 17.84 2.27
CA GLN A 47 11.63 18.64 1.96
C GLN A 47 12.36 18.09 0.74
N ALA A 48 12.59 18.91 -0.28
CA ALA A 48 13.25 18.52 -1.51
C ALA A 48 14.46 19.40 -1.81
N THR A 49 15.47 18.79 -2.41
CA THR A 49 16.65 19.49 -2.92
C THR A 49 16.56 19.68 -4.43
N HIS A 50 15.93 18.71 -5.13
CA HIS A 50 15.94 18.64 -6.59
C HIS A 50 14.55 18.66 -7.22
N ALA A 51 13.51 18.86 -6.40
CA ALA A 51 12.12 18.90 -6.84
C ALA A 51 11.43 20.17 -6.35
N TYR A 52 10.63 20.76 -7.23
CA TYR A 52 9.80 21.92 -6.94
C TYR A 52 8.35 21.55 -7.22
N TYR A 53 7.47 21.93 -6.32
CA TYR A 53 6.04 21.73 -6.49
C TYR A 53 5.30 23.05 -6.34
N THR A 54 4.17 23.18 -7.03
CA THR A 54 3.14 24.12 -6.59
C THR A 54 2.44 23.53 -5.36
N CYS A 55 1.90 24.39 -4.50
CA CYS A 55 1.13 23.96 -3.32
C CYS A 55 0.00 22.97 -3.67
N GLY A 56 -0.81 23.32 -4.67
CA GLY A 56 -1.89 22.45 -5.17
C GLY A 56 -1.34 21.17 -5.80
N GLY A 57 -0.27 21.27 -6.59
CA GLY A 57 0.35 20.10 -7.23
C GLY A 57 0.86 19.08 -6.23
N LEU A 58 1.50 19.51 -5.15
CA LEU A 58 1.95 18.62 -4.07
C LEU A 58 0.75 18.00 -3.34
N THR A 59 -0.25 18.81 -3.00
CA THR A 59 -1.49 18.35 -2.34
C THR A 59 -2.15 17.25 -3.15
N ASP A 60 -2.46 17.52 -4.41
CA ASP A 60 -3.13 16.57 -5.31
C ASP A 60 -2.31 15.31 -5.51
N LYS A 61 -0.98 15.44 -5.62
CA LYS A 61 -0.09 14.28 -5.80
C LYS A 61 -0.11 13.38 -4.56
N ILE A 62 -0.02 13.94 -3.35
CA ILE A 62 -0.14 13.17 -2.10
C ILE A 62 -1.52 12.52 -2.01
N GLN A 63 -2.60 13.24 -2.33
CA GLN A 63 -3.95 12.66 -2.32
C GLN A 63 -4.06 11.46 -3.25
N ARG A 64 -3.61 11.59 -4.51
CA ARG A 64 -3.63 10.49 -5.48
C ARG A 64 -2.81 9.29 -5.02
N ILE A 65 -1.63 9.51 -4.42
CA ILE A 65 -0.79 8.45 -3.84
C ILE A 65 -1.54 7.70 -2.74
N LEU A 66 -2.18 8.42 -1.82
CA LEU A 66 -2.92 7.81 -0.72
C LEU A 66 -4.15 7.04 -1.21
N LEU A 67 -4.86 7.55 -2.21
CA LEU A 67 -5.97 6.84 -2.85
C LEU A 67 -5.49 5.54 -3.51
N ALA A 68 -4.35 5.57 -4.19
CA ALA A 68 -3.78 4.40 -4.85
C ALA A 68 -3.44 3.26 -3.86
N VAL A 69 -3.07 3.60 -2.62
CA VAL A 69 -2.80 2.62 -1.55
C VAL A 69 -4.02 2.25 -0.71
N GLY A 70 -5.24 2.60 -1.15
CA GLY A 70 -6.49 2.17 -0.53
C GLY A 70 -7.08 3.14 0.49
N ALA A 71 -6.62 4.39 0.54
CA ALA A 71 -7.34 5.42 1.29
C ALA A 71 -8.71 5.69 0.66
N ARG A 72 -9.71 6.02 1.49
CA ARG A 72 -11.03 6.42 1.01
C ARG A 72 -11.00 7.81 0.33
N PRO A 73 -11.91 8.07 -0.63
CA PRO A 73 -11.99 9.36 -1.35
C PRO A 73 -12.18 10.60 -0.48
N ASN A 74 -12.71 10.46 0.74
CA ASN A 74 -12.95 11.57 1.68
C ASN A 74 -11.70 11.97 2.50
N LEU A 75 -10.50 11.63 2.03
CA LEU A 75 -9.26 12.05 2.67
C LEU A 75 -9.02 13.55 2.49
N SER A 76 -8.39 14.18 3.48
CA SER A 76 -8.04 15.60 3.51
C SER A 76 -6.53 15.74 3.66
N VAL A 77 -5.89 16.39 2.69
CA VAL A 77 -4.49 16.79 2.76
C VAL A 77 -4.47 18.31 2.87
N ARG A 78 -3.95 18.83 3.99
CA ARG A 78 -3.87 20.27 4.24
C ARG A 78 -2.43 20.66 4.44
N MET A 79 -2.02 21.72 3.78
CA MET A 79 -0.70 22.33 3.97
C MET A 79 -0.85 23.84 4.04
N HIS A 80 0.02 24.47 4.82
CA HIS A 80 0.17 25.92 4.77
C HIS A 80 1.16 26.26 3.68
N CYS A 81 0.75 27.10 2.73
CA CYS A 81 1.59 27.47 1.60
C CYS A 81 2.01 28.94 1.69
N PRO A 82 3.32 29.23 1.54
CA PRO A 82 3.81 30.59 1.46
C PRO A 82 3.36 31.24 0.15
N ALA A 83 3.55 32.56 0.02
CA ALA A 83 3.20 33.32 -1.19
C ALA A 83 4.00 32.92 -2.44
N SER A 84 5.10 32.15 -2.29
CA SER A 84 5.88 31.65 -3.42
C SER A 84 5.08 30.67 -4.27
N PRO A 85 5.13 30.78 -5.61
CA PRO A 85 4.43 29.85 -6.50
C PRO A 85 5.00 28.44 -6.45
N LEU A 86 6.29 28.31 -6.06
CA LEU A 86 7.01 27.05 -5.96
C LEU A 86 7.51 26.85 -4.53
N ILE A 87 7.38 25.62 -4.05
CA ILE A 87 7.83 25.18 -2.73
C ILE A 87 8.79 23.99 -2.86
N THR A 88 9.78 23.98 -1.98
CA THR A 88 10.70 22.85 -1.77
C THR A 88 10.51 22.23 -0.39
N SER A 89 9.73 22.85 0.49
CA SER A 89 9.36 22.26 1.78
C SER A 89 7.93 22.61 2.17
N ALA A 90 7.30 21.73 2.96
CA ALA A 90 5.97 21.95 3.50
C ALA A 90 5.68 21.07 4.73
N HIS A 91 4.96 21.63 5.70
CA HIS A 91 4.27 20.85 6.72
C HIS A 91 2.86 20.50 6.24
N VAL A 92 2.55 19.21 6.23
CA VAL A 92 1.32 18.66 5.68
C VAL A 92 0.61 17.86 6.76
N ARG A 93 -0.65 18.21 7.03
CA ARG A 93 -1.55 17.44 7.88
C ARG A 93 -2.47 16.60 7.01
N ILE A 94 -2.43 15.29 7.21
CA ILE A 94 -3.17 14.30 6.43
C ILE A 94 -4.19 13.66 7.35
N VAL A 95 -5.47 13.75 6.99
CA VAL A 95 -6.55 12.99 7.62
C VAL A 95 -7.10 12.03 6.58
N LEU A 96 -7.01 10.73 6.84
CA LEU A 96 -7.42 9.71 5.88
C LEU A 96 -8.10 8.54 6.58
N THR A 97 -8.80 7.74 5.79
CA THR A 97 -9.40 6.48 6.26
C THR A 97 -8.88 5.35 5.40
N THR A 98 -8.27 4.34 6.01
CA THR A 98 -7.67 3.19 5.31
C THR A 98 -8.20 1.88 5.90
N PRO A 99 -8.26 0.79 5.13
CA PRO A 99 -8.65 -0.50 5.66
C PRO A 99 -7.55 -1.04 6.59
N VAL A 100 -7.96 -1.62 7.70
CA VAL A 100 -7.09 -2.39 8.60
C VAL A 100 -7.76 -3.70 8.91
N ARG A 101 -6.98 -4.75 9.22
CA ARG A 101 -7.57 -6.03 9.62
C ARG A 101 -8.48 -5.84 10.84
N ALA A 102 -9.61 -6.54 10.88
CA ALA A 102 -10.59 -6.52 11.97
C ALA A 102 -10.09 -7.30 13.20
N THR A 103 -8.91 -6.96 13.73
CA THR A 103 -8.43 -7.56 14.99
C THR A 103 -9.12 -6.89 16.18
N ALA A 104 -9.23 -7.60 17.31
CA ALA A 104 -9.76 -7.04 18.55
C ALA A 104 -9.03 -5.73 18.96
N GLU A 105 -7.72 -5.64 18.69
CA GLU A 105 -6.96 -4.41 18.94
C GLU A 105 -7.39 -3.25 18.03
N ASN A 106 -7.54 -3.49 16.73
CA ASN A 106 -7.94 -2.46 15.78
C ASN A 106 -9.39 -2.00 16.02
N VAL A 107 -10.30 -2.91 16.36
CA VAL A 107 -11.68 -2.60 16.75
C VAL A 107 -11.70 -1.72 18.02
N ARG A 108 -10.89 -2.05 19.03
CA ARG A 108 -10.78 -1.22 20.24
C ARG A 108 -10.24 0.17 19.92
N LYS A 109 -9.19 0.28 19.09
CA LYS A 109 -8.64 1.58 18.67
C LYS A 109 -9.69 2.41 17.94
N ALA A 110 -10.45 1.81 17.01
CA ALA A 110 -11.49 2.49 16.25
C ALA A 110 -12.71 2.94 17.09
N THR A 111 -12.84 2.43 18.31
CA THR A 111 -13.96 2.74 19.23
C THR A 111 -13.51 3.43 20.51
N THR A 112 -12.24 3.81 20.60
CA THR A 112 -11.69 4.58 21.72
C THR A 112 -11.66 6.04 21.33
N PHE A 113 -12.45 6.85 22.04
CA PHE A 113 -12.56 8.29 21.79
C PHE A 113 -12.02 9.10 22.96
N ASP A 114 -11.36 10.21 22.64
CA ASP A 114 -10.84 11.15 23.62
C ASP A 114 -11.93 12.10 24.18
N SER A 115 -11.55 12.96 25.13
CA SER A 115 -12.47 13.91 25.76
C SER A 115 -13.03 14.94 24.77
N ARG A 116 -12.24 15.35 23.78
CA ARG A 116 -12.63 16.36 22.78
C ARG A 116 -13.65 15.77 21.81
N GLU A 117 -13.43 14.55 21.34
CA GLU A 117 -14.36 13.83 20.46
C GLU A 117 -15.69 13.55 21.16
N ARG A 118 -15.66 13.12 22.43
CA ARG A 118 -16.87 12.96 23.26
C ARG A 118 -17.63 14.27 23.43
N LEU A 119 -16.91 15.39 23.63
CA LEU A 119 -17.52 16.71 23.72
C LEU A 119 -18.14 17.12 22.37
N ALA A 120 -17.43 16.94 21.26
CA ALA A 120 -17.92 17.25 19.93
C ALA A 120 -19.18 16.45 19.59
N ALA A 121 -19.21 15.14 19.89
CA ALA A 121 -20.39 14.31 19.69
C ALA A 121 -21.61 14.84 20.47
N ARG A 122 -21.42 15.28 21.73
CA ARG A 122 -22.50 15.89 22.54
C ARG A 122 -23.01 17.19 21.93
N LEU A 123 -22.12 18.08 21.50
CA LEU A 123 -22.50 19.36 20.88
C LEU A 123 -23.24 19.16 19.55
N LEU A 124 -22.78 18.22 18.74
CA LEU A 124 -23.41 17.87 17.46
C LEU A 124 -24.63 16.95 17.62
N LYS A 125 -24.94 16.49 18.84
CA LYS A 125 -25.99 15.51 19.16
C LYS A 125 -25.85 14.21 18.34
N VAL A 126 -24.61 13.77 18.11
CA VAL A 126 -24.28 12.54 17.39
C VAL A 126 -23.79 11.47 18.38
N ARG A 127 -24.18 10.21 18.15
CA ARG A 127 -23.70 9.05 18.91
C ARG A 127 -22.34 8.61 18.38
N LEU A 128 -21.37 8.39 19.28
CA LEU A 128 -20.10 7.78 18.92
C LEU A 128 -20.28 6.29 18.54
N PRO A 129 -19.60 5.80 17.50
CA PRO A 129 -19.78 4.43 17.04
C PRO A 129 -19.21 3.43 18.04
N THR A 130 -19.87 2.28 18.14
CA THR A 130 -19.45 1.12 18.92
C THR A 130 -18.90 0.03 18.00
N ALA A 131 -18.35 -1.04 18.57
CA ALA A 131 -17.78 -2.14 17.78
C ALA A 131 -18.81 -2.76 16.81
N ALA A 132 -20.08 -2.81 17.18
CA ALA A 132 -21.17 -3.31 16.34
C ALA A 132 -21.53 -2.37 15.19
N ASP A 133 -21.18 -1.08 15.28
CA ASP A 133 -21.45 -0.09 14.24
C ASP A 133 -20.35 -0.06 13.16
N LEU A 134 -19.23 -0.77 13.38
CA LEU A 134 -18.12 -0.78 12.42
C LEU A 134 -18.48 -1.63 11.20
N GLU A 135 -18.34 -1.04 10.02
CA GLU A 135 -18.47 -1.76 8.75
C GLU A 135 -17.34 -2.79 8.61
N HIS A 136 -17.71 -4.06 8.53
CA HIS A 136 -16.80 -5.17 8.25
C HIS A 136 -16.92 -5.57 6.78
N PHE A 137 -15.78 -5.77 6.13
CA PHE A 137 -15.74 -6.13 4.71
C PHE A 137 -14.54 -7.02 4.38
N PRO A 138 -14.64 -7.84 3.31
CA PRO A 138 -13.49 -8.60 2.82
C PRO A 138 -12.47 -7.66 2.17
N ALA A 139 -11.19 -7.82 2.54
CA ALA A 139 -10.07 -7.09 1.99
C ALA A 139 -8.93 -8.03 1.59
N GLU A 140 -8.15 -7.60 0.61
CA GLU A 140 -7.05 -8.38 0.03
C GLU A 140 -5.77 -7.55 0.03
N TRP A 141 -4.63 -8.24 0.18
CA TRP A 141 -3.33 -7.62 0.05
C TRP A 141 -2.99 -7.48 -1.43
N ARG A 142 -2.73 -6.25 -1.87
CA ARG A 142 -2.50 -5.94 -3.28
C ARG A 142 -1.16 -5.24 -3.47
N ASP A 143 -0.37 -5.73 -4.41
CA ASP A 143 0.82 -5.02 -4.90
C ASP A 143 0.35 -3.80 -5.72
N VAL A 144 0.72 -2.62 -5.24
CA VAL A 144 0.45 -1.32 -5.86
C VAL A 144 1.76 -0.79 -6.41
N ALA A 145 1.86 -0.69 -7.74
CA ALA A 145 2.97 -0.09 -8.44
C ALA A 145 2.63 1.35 -8.87
N PHE A 146 3.47 2.32 -8.52
CA PHE A 146 3.27 3.74 -8.84
C PHE A 146 3.89 4.17 -10.18
N SER A 147 4.68 3.30 -10.81
CA SER A 147 5.42 3.61 -12.04
C SER A 147 4.57 3.60 -13.30
N ARG A 148 3.42 2.91 -13.29
CA ARG A 148 2.56 2.67 -14.47
C ARG A 148 1.06 2.67 -14.17
N GLY A 149 0.65 3.21 -13.01
CA GLY A 149 -0.74 3.16 -12.56
C GLY A 149 -1.61 4.25 -13.16
N ASP A 150 -2.90 3.95 -13.35
CA ASP A 150 -3.89 4.91 -13.87
C ASP A 150 -4.19 6.06 -12.89
N LEU A 151 -4.00 5.83 -11.59
CA LEU A 151 -4.33 6.81 -10.54
C LEU A 151 -3.19 7.78 -10.22
N VAL A 152 -1.94 7.35 -10.35
CA VAL A 152 -0.74 8.14 -10.03
C VAL A 152 0.34 7.80 -11.03
N ARG A 153 0.84 8.85 -11.69
CA ARG A 153 2.08 8.78 -12.48
C ARG A 153 3.16 9.53 -11.74
N LEU A 154 4.21 8.82 -11.33
CA LEU A 154 5.37 9.44 -10.74
C LEU A 154 6.26 10.07 -11.82
N GLU A 155 6.78 11.25 -11.50
CA GLU A 155 7.73 12.01 -12.30
C GLU A 155 9.17 11.77 -11.78
N PRO A 156 10.21 12.05 -12.59
CA PRO A 156 11.60 11.88 -12.15
C PRO A 156 11.96 12.61 -10.84
N GLY A 157 11.30 13.75 -10.56
CA GLY A 157 11.50 14.51 -9.32
C GLY A 157 10.79 13.93 -8.08
N ASP A 158 10.00 12.87 -8.22
CA ASP A 158 9.15 12.37 -7.12
C ASP A 158 9.88 11.42 -6.16
N CYS A 159 11.16 11.11 -6.42
CA CYS A 159 11.95 10.20 -5.58
C CYS A 159 12.05 10.67 -4.13
N GLU A 160 12.32 11.95 -3.89
CA GLU A 160 12.41 12.52 -2.54
C GLU A 160 11.05 12.44 -1.84
N LEU A 161 9.96 12.79 -2.55
CA LEU A 161 8.59 12.70 -2.04
C LEU A 161 8.22 11.27 -1.62
N MET A 162 8.45 10.29 -2.50
CA MET A 162 8.11 8.89 -2.22
C MET A 162 8.94 8.29 -1.09
N THR A 163 10.22 8.66 -0.99
CA THR A 163 11.10 8.24 0.10
C THR A 163 10.59 8.74 1.45
N GLN A 164 10.21 10.02 1.53
CA GLN A 164 9.72 10.61 2.78
C GLN A 164 8.31 10.13 3.13
N LEU A 165 7.43 9.95 2.14
CA LEU A 165 6.12 9.32 2.36
C LEU A 165 6.27 7.91 2.92
N ARG A 166 7.20 7.12 2.38
CA ARG A 166 7.49 5.79 2.91
C ARG A 166 7.85 5.85 4.40
N GLU A 167 8.77 6.73 4.76
CA GLU A 167 9.36 6.80 6.10
C GLU A 167 8.41 7.40 7.15
N GLN A 168 7.65 8.44 6.78
CA GLN A 168 6.84 9.20 7.73
C GLN A 168 5.36 8.82 7.73
N VAL A 169 4.84 8.35 6.60
CA VAL A 169 3.40 8.09 6.39
C VAL A 169 3.14 6.59 6.26
N PHE A 170 3.79 5.89 5.32
CA PHE A 170 3.46 4.50 5.02
C PHE A 170 3.82 3.54 6.14
N THR A 171 4.86 3.83 6.93
CA THR A 171 5.21 3.08 8.15
C THR A 171 4.13 3.12 9.23
N LYS A 172 3.35 4.19 9.28
CA LYS A 172 2.25 4.37 10.23
C LYS A 172 0.95 3.75 9.73
N LEU A 173 0.84 3.55 8.42
CA LEU A 173 -0.27 2.85 7.79
C LEU A 173 -0.06 1.33 7.84
N ALA A 174 -1.14 0.56 7.65
CA ALA A 174 -1.08 -0.90 7.55
C ALA A 174 -0.55 -1.37 6.17
N LEU A 175 0.56 -0.79 5.70
CA LEU A 175 1.21 -1.12 4.44
C LEU A 175 2.40 -2.05 4.68
N ARG A 176 2.61 -3.02 3.79
CA ARG A 176 3.81 -3.85 3.77
C ARG A 176 4.72 -3.35 2.64
N MET A 177 6.01 -3.21 2.94
CA MET A 177 6.97 -2.84 1.90
C MET A 177 7.22 -4.04 0.99
N SER A 178 7.34 -3.79 -0.32
CA SER A 178 7.76 -4.81 -1.27
C SER A 178 9.22 -5.20 -0.99
N GLU A 179 9.55 -6.48 -1.20
CA GLU A 179 10.93 -6.99 -1.10
C GLU A 179 11.87 -6.35 -2.13
N ARG A 180 11.32 -5.88 -3.27
CA ARG A 180 12.10 -5.17 -4.28
C ARG A 180 12.40 -3.75 -3.79
N PRO A 181 13.68 -3.34 -3.73
CA PRO A 181 14.04 -1.99 -3.36
C PRO A 181 13.49 -1.00 -4.40
N PRO A 182 13.10 0.22 -3.98
CA PRO A 182 12.64 1.22 -4.92
C PRO A 182 13.77 1.60 -5.87
N ARG A 183 13.45 1.72 -7.16
CA ARG A 183 14.40 2.24 -8.14
C ARG A 183 14.23 3.75 -8.20
N CYS A 184 15.13 4.45 -7.52
CA CYS A 184 15.19 5.90 -7.53
C CYS A 184 16.61 6.38 -7.76
N ALA A 185 16.79 7.27 -8.72
CA ALA A 185 18.03 8.01 -8.89
C ALA A 185 17.84 9.39 -8.26
N THR A 186 18.75 9.75 -7.37
CA THR A 186 18.70 11.04 -6.65
C THR A 186 19.16 12.22 -7.50
N THR A 187 19.77 11.98 -8.66
CA THR A 187 20.37 13.05 -9.48
C THR A 187 20.25 12.79 -10.98
N GLY A 188 19.70 13.76 -11.73
CA GLY A 188 19.99 14.00 -13.15
C GLY A 188 19.59 12.94 -14.19
N THR A 189 19.01 11.80 -13.78
CA THR A 189 18.58 10.77 -14.75
C THR A 189 17.12 10.95 -15.15
N ARG A 190 16.78 10.65 -16.41
CA ARG A 190 15.39 10.57 -16.88
C ARG A 190 14.69 9.26 -16.47
N ILE A 191 15.26 8.52 -15.52
CA ILE A 191 14.72 7.24 -15.06
C ILE A 191 13.46 7.53 -14.24
N LEU A 192 12.34 6.97 -14.67
CA LEU A 192 11.11 7.04 -13.90
C LEU A 192 11.25 6.20 -12.63
N PRO A 193 10.82 6.73 -11.48
CA PRO A 193 10.90 5.98 -10.24
C PRO A 193 9.99 4.75 -10.27
N ASP A 194 10.51 3.61 -9.82
CA ASP A 194 9.71 2.40 -9.60
C ASP A 194 9.57 2.15 -8.10
N TYR A 195 8.38 2.47 -7.58
CA TYR A 195 7.97 2.17 -6.21
C TYR A 195 6.83 1.17 -6.21
N ARG A 196 6.92 0.23 -5.26
CA ARG A 196 5.89 -0.77 -5.00
C ARG A 196 5.63 -0.89 -3.52
N VAL A 197 4.37 -0.99 -3.15
CA VAL A 197 3.92 -1.27 -1.78
C VAL A 197 2.82 -2.31 -1.83
N VAL A 198 2.69 -3.10 -0.78
CA VAL A 198 1.58 -4.04 -0.64
C VAL A 198 0.59 -3.45 0.35
N ALA A 199 -0.57 -3.03 -0.17
CA ALA A 199 -1.62 -2.38 0.60
C ALA A 199 -2.78 -3.34 0.85
N LEU A 200 -3.37 -3.27 2.04
CA LEU A 200 -4.68 -3.88 2.26
C LEU A 200 -5.73 -3.01 1.54
N MET A 201 -6.59 -3.61 0.72
CA MET A 201 -7.62 -2.90 -0.03
C MET A 201 -8.91 -3.72 -0.02
N PRO A 202 -10.11 -3.09 -0.12
CA PRO A 202 -11.35 -3.83 -0.32
C PRO A 202 -11.21 -4.85 -1.45
N ALA A 203 -11.68 -6.08 -1.21
CA ALA A 203 -11.67 -7.14 -2.21
C ALA A 203 -12.42 -6.66 -3.44
N ARG A 204 -11.88 -6.96 -4.64
CA ARG A 204 -12.63 -6.62 -5.86
C ARG A 204 -13.89 -7.48 -5.85
N ARG A 205 -15.05 -6.87 -6.09
CA ARG A 205 -16.26 -7.64 -6.37
C ARG A 205 -15.97 -8.50 -7.60
N THR A 206 -15.73 -9.79 -7.41
CA THR A 206 -15.80 -10.75 -8.49
C THR A 206 -17.26 -10.74 -8.94
N SER A 207 -17.52 -10.25 -10.15
CA SER A 207 -18.80 -10.48 -10.79
C SER A 207 -18.91 -11.98 -10.98
N VAL A 208 -19.60 -12.67 -10.07
CA VAL A 208 -20.07 -14.02 -10.34
C VAL A 208 -21.04 -13.86 -11.50
N ALA A 209 -20.57 -14.14 -12.71
CA ALA A 209 -21.44 -14.34 -13.84
C ALA A 209 -22.39 -15.47 -13.43
N SER A 210 -23.64 -15.11 -13.20
CA SER A 210 -24.72 -16.05 -12.99
C SER A 210 -24.81 -16.90 -14.25
N ALA A 211 -24.33 -18.14 -14.19
CA ALA A 211 -24.58 -19.11 -15.24
C ALA A 211 -26.09 -19.41 -15.25
N PRO A 212 -26.71 -19.52 -16.44
CA PRO A 212 -28.16 -19.72 -16.60
C PRO A 212 -28.65 -21.06 -16.04
#